data_AF-V7FPR5-F1
#
_entry.id   AF-V7FPR5-F1
#
_cell.length_a   1.000
_cell.length_b   1.000
_cell.length_c   1.000
_cell.angle_alpha   90.00
_cell.angle_beta   90.00
_cell.angle_gamma   90.00
#
_symmetry.space_group_name_H-M   'P 1'
#
loop_
_entity.id
_entity.type
_entity.pdbx_description
1 polymer ?
#
loop_
_entity_poly.entity_id
_entity_poly.type
_entity_poly.pdbx_seq_one_letter_code
_entity_poly.pdbx_strand_id
1 'polypeptide(L)' 'MQQRRRAAEQLLKWSKRGPKWHSAVQLCMDAMIDQVKPDVVRRAFLEAAKEEGKLLPP' A
#
# COMPACT_ATOMS: atom_id res chain seq x y z
N MET A 1 -13.74 -7.27 2.82
CA MET A 1 -12.55 -8.12 3.04
C MET A 1 -11.68 -8.35 1.79
N GLN A 2 -12.22 -8.67 0.60
CA GLN A 2 -11.40 -9.09 -0.57
C GLN A 2 -10.42 -8.03 -1.14
N GLN A 3 -10.70 -6.73 -1.02
CA GLN A 3 -9.87 -5.68 -1.63
C GLN A 3 -8.49 -5.50 -0.95
N ARG A 4 -8.40 -5.75 0.36
CA ARG A 4 -7.15 -5.58 1.14
C ARG A 4 -6.08 -6.58 0.75
N ARG A 5 -6.45 -7.84 0.49
CA ARG A 5 -5.50 -8.88 0.02
C ARG A 5 -4.92 -8.57 -1.35
N ARG A 6 -5.74 -8.13 -2.30
CA ARG A 6 -5.28 -7.77 -3.66
C ARG A 6 -4.29 -6.59 -3.66
N ALA A 7 -4.47 -5.61 -2.77
CA ALA A 7 -3.53 -4.50 -2.62
C ALA A 7 -2.17 -4.99 -2.07
N ALA A 8 -2.18 -5.86 -1.06
CA ALA A 8 -0.95 -6.45 -0.53
C ALA A 8 -0.22 -7.31 -1.58
N GLU A 9 -0.95 -8.11 -2.36
CA GLU A 9 -0.38 -8.91 -3.44
C GLU A 9 0.29 -8.06 -4.54
N GLN A 10 -0.22 -6.85 -4.80
CA GLN A 10 0.42 -5.94 -5.74
C GLN A 10 1.68 -5.30 -5.18
N LEU A 11 1.71 -4.96 -3.89
CA LEU A 11 2.93 -4.45 -3.22
C LEU A 11 4.06 -5.48 -3.29
N LEU A 12 3.75 -6.78 -3.16
CA LEU A 12 4.77 -7.84 -3.22
C LEU A 12 5.46 -7.97 -4.58
N LYS A 13 4.87 -7.42 -5.66
CA LYS A 13 5.44 -7.45 -7.02
C LYS A 13 6.42 -6.31 -7.29
N TRP A 14 6.54 -5.33 -6.40
CA TRP A 14 7.41 -4.18 -6.60
C TRP A 14 8.86 -4.53 -6.22
N SER A 15 9.80 -4.11 -7.06
CA SER A 15 11.21 -4.51 -6.93
C SER A 15 11.97 -3.56 -6.01
N LYS A 16 11.60 -2.29 -5.95
CA LYS A 16 12.09 -1.36 -4.94
C LYS A 16 11.17 -1.43 -3.71
N ARG A 17 11.78 -1.66 -2.55
CA ARG A 17 11.12 -1.72 -1.24
C ARG A 17 11.61 -0.56 -0.39
N GLY A 18 11.37 0.65 -0.88
CA GLY A 18 11.77 1.87 -0.19
C GLY A 18 10.99 2.11 1.10
N PRO A 19 11.34 3.14 1.89
CA PRO A 19 10.70 3.42 3.16
C PRO A 19 9.18 3.60 3.05
N LYS A 20 8.67 4.15 1.94
CA LYS A 20 7.22 4.29 1.73
C LYS A 20 6.53 2.97 1.43
N TRP A 21 7.21 2.04 0.76
CA TRP A 21 6.71 0.67 0.57
C TRP A 21 6.52 -0.03 1.92
N HIS A 22 7.50 0.06 2.81
CA HIS A 22 7.42 -0.53 4.16
C HIS A 22 6.25 0.07 4.96
N SER A 23 6.07 1.40 4.92
CA SER A 23 4.93 2.06 5.56
C SER A 23 3.59 1.61 4.99
N ALA A 24 3.47 1.46 3.66
CA ALA A 24 2.25 0.99 3.02
C ALA A 24 1.91 -0.46 3.40
N VAL A 25 2.91 -1.33 3.51
CA VAL A 25 2.73 -2.73 3.96
C VAL A 25 2.26 -2.77 5.42
N GLN A 26 2.89 -1.99 6.31
CA GLN A 26 2.49 -1.94 7.73
C GLN A 26 1.05 -1.44 7.88
N LEU A 27 0.69 -0.34 7.20
CA LEU A 27 -0.67 0.20 7.24
C LEU A 27 -1.70 -0.76 6.63
N CYS A 28 -1.32 -1.56 5.64
CA CYS A 28 -2.16 -2.65 5.14
C CYS A 28 -2.44 -3.70 6.22
N MET A 29 -1.43 -4.09 7.03
CA MET A 29 -1.60 -5.03 8.15
C MET A 29 -2.47 -4.42 9.27
N ASP A 30 -2.21 -3.18 9.66
CA ASP A 30 -2.96 -2.49 10.72
C ASP A 30 -4.43 -2.29 10.33
N ALA A 31 -4.70 -2.07 9.03
CA ALA A 31 -6.06 -2.02 8.53
C ALA A 31 -6.76 -3.39 8.62
N MET A 32 -6.06 -4.54 8.54
CA MET A 32 -6.71 -5.85 8.67
C MET A 32 -7.30 -6.11 10.06
N ILE A 33 -6.77 -5.43 11.08
CA ILE A 33 -7.30 -5.45 12.46
C ILE A 33 -8.17 -4.21 12.77
N ASP A 34 -8.64 -3.51 11.72
CA ASP A 34 -9.47 -2.30 11.76
C ASP A 34 -8.92 -1.15 12.63
N GLN A 35 -7.60 -1.10 12.82
CA GLN A 35 -6.93 -0.01 13.53
C GLN A 35 -6.64 1.22 12.66
N VAL A 36 -6.82 1.12 11.34
CA VAL A 36 -6.52 2.18 10.39
C VAL A 36 -7.67 2.36 9.39
N LYS A 37 -8.05 3.62 9.15
CA LYS A 37 -9.07 3.99 8.17
C LYS A 37 -8.63 3.64 6.73
N PRO A 38 -9.52 3.15 5.86
CA PRO A 38 -9.18 2.79 4.48
C PRO A 38 -8.49 3.90 3.67
N ASP A 39 -8.85 5.17 3.86
CA ASP A 39 -8.22 6.29 3.14
C ASP A 39 -6.75 6.50 3.49
N VAL A 40 -6.35 6.17 4.73
CA VAL A 40 -4.94 6.26 5.15
C VAL A 40 -4.12 5.22 4.40
N VAL A 41 -4.63 3.99 4.29
CA VAL A 41 -4.00 2.91 3.51
C VAL A 41 -3.90 3.31 2.04
N ARG A 42 -4.98 3.86 1.46
CA ARG A 42 -5.00 4.31 0.07
C ARG A 42 -3.94 5.38 -0.20
N ARG A 43 -3.82 6.37 0.69
CA ARG A 43 -2.81 7.44 0.54
C ARG A 43 -1.40 6.90 0.65
N ALA A 44 -1.13 6.00 1.59
CA ALA A 44 0.18 5.35 1.73
C ALA A 44 0.55 4.52 0.49
N PHE A 45 -0.43 3.82 -0.10
CA PHE A 45 -0.22 3.06 -1.33
C PHE A 45 0.16 3.97 -2.51
N LEU A 46 -0.50 5.12 -2.68
CA LEU A 46 -0.18 6.08 -3.73
C LEU A 46 1.22 6.68 -3.56
N GLU A 47 1.60 7.00 -2.33
CA GLU A 47 2.95 7.50 -2.02
C GLU A 47 4.03 6.46 -2.31
N ALA A 48 3.78 5.19 -1.95
CA ALA A 48 4.68 4.09 -2.30
C ALA A 48 4.74 3.89 -3.84
N ALA A 49 3.61 3.95 -4.54
CA ALA A 49 3.57 3.83 -6.00
C ALA A 49 4.36 4.96 -6.69
N LYS A 50 4.29 6.18 -6.14
CA LYS A 50 5.06 7.33 -6.61
C LYS A 50 6.56 7.13 -6.44
N GLU A 51 6.99 6.60 -5.28
CA GLU A 51 8.41 6.28 -5.00
C GLU A 51 8.96 5.17 -5.91
N GLU A 52 8.13 4.17 -6.22
CA GLU A 52 8.47 3.09 -7.17
C GLU A 52 8.50 3.58 -8.63
N GLY A 53 7.85 4.70 -8.94
CA GLY A 53 7.58 5.14 -10.31
C GLY A 53 6.49 4.32 -11.01
N LYS A 54 5.57 3.72 -10.24
CA LYS A 54 4.43 2.90 -10.70
C LYS A 54 3.08 3.59 -10.54
N LEU A 55 3.07 4.86 -10.15
CA LEU A 55 1.83 5.63 -10.06
C LEU A 55 1.23 5.78 -11.45
N LEU A 56 0.07 5.13 -11.69
CA LEU A 56 -0.67 5.29 -12.92
C LEU A 56 -1.23 6.72 -12.99
N PRO A 57 -1.20 7.38 -14.17
CA PRO A 57 -1.89 8.64 -14.35
C PRO A 57 -3.40 8.46 -14.15
N PRO A 58 -4.11 9.53 -13.75
CA PRO A 58 -5.55 9.50 -13.44
C PRO A 58 -6.42 9.05 -14.62
#